data_AF-A0A3B9INU9-F1
#
_entry.id   AF-A0A3B9INU9-F1
#
_cell.length_a   1.000
_cell.length_b   1.000
_cell.length_c   1.000
_cell.angle_alpha   90.00
_cell.angle_beta   90.00
_cell.angle_gamma   90.00
#
_symmetry.space_group_name_H-M   'P 1'
#
loop_
_entity.id
_entity.type
_entity.pdbx_description
1 polymer ?
#
loop_
_entity_poly.entity_id
_entity_poly.type
_entity_poly.pdbx_seq_one_letter_code
_entity_poly.pdbx_strand_id
1 'polypeptide(L)'
;HSSVERMIGPDATIVLDFALNRLAGVVDKLVVYPERMMANLDALGGLVHSQRVLLALTQKGVSREDAYRLVQRNAMPVWRGEGQFIDLLKADPEVTARLSDAEIEGLFDLGYHMAQVDTIFRRVFGRA
;
A
#
# COMPACT_ATOMS: atom_id res chain seq x y z
N HIS A 1 36.27 -27.72 -18.01
CA HIS A 1 34.91 -27.34 -18.43
C HIS A 1 33.93 -28.47 -18.20
N SER A 2 34.04 -29.61 -18.89
CA SER A 2 33.10 -30.73 -18.75
C SER A 2 33.02 -31.38 -17.34
N SER A 3 34.08 -31.33 -16.52
CA SER A 3 34.04 -31.83 -15.14
C SER A 3 33.13 -31.01 -14.22
N VAL A 4 33.06 -29.69 -14.41
CA VAL A 4 32.24 -28.80 -13.59
C VAL A 4 30.77 -28.94 -13.97
N GLU A 5 30.47 -28.97 -15.28
CA GLU A 5 29.11 -29.10 -15.82
C GLU A 5 28.40 -30.38 -15.37
N ARG A 6 29.14 -31.49 -15.21
CA ARG A 6 28.59 -32.76 -14.70
C ARG A 6 28.18 -32.72 -13.23
N MET A 7 28.70 -31.77 -12.46
CA MET A 7 28.27 -31.55 -11.08
C MET A 7 27.15 -30.51 -11.05
N ILE A 8 27.38 -29.33 -11.63
CA ILE A 8 26.43 -28.21 -11.50
C ILE A 8 25.11 -28.45 -12.25
N GLY A 9 25.13 -29.17 -13.37
CA GLY A 9 23.93 -29.41 -14.19
C GLY A 9 22.88 -30.22 -13.41
N PRO A 10 23.21 -31.44 -12.96
CA PRO A 10 22.31 -32.23 -12.13
C PRO A 10 21.96 -31.54 -10.82
N ASP A 11 22.94 -30.99 -10.11
CA ASP A 11 22.69 -30.37 -8.80
C ASP A 11 21.72 -29.19 -8.90
N ALA A 12 21.94 -28.28 -9.85
CA ALA A 12 21.08 -27.12 -10.02
C ALA A 12 19.65 -27.51 -10.45
N THR A 13 19.51 -28.49 -11.34
CA THR A 13 18.20 -28.89 -11.86
C THR A 13 17.38 -29.69 -10.86
N ILE A 14 18.01 -30.62 -10.11
CA ILE A 14 17.35 -31.38 -9.05
C ILE A 14 16.93 -30.46 -7.89
N VAL A 15 17.81 -29.55 -7.47
CA VAL A 15 17.48 -28.61 -6.39
C VAL A 15 16.36 -27.67 -6.81
N LEU A 16 16.37 -27.19 -8.07
CA LEU A 16 15.30 -26.34 -8.57
C LEU A 16 13.96 -27.08 -8.62
N ASP A 17 13.92 -28.31 -9.12
CA ASP A 17 12.71 -29.13 -9.15
C ASP A 17 12.13 -29.32 -7.74
N PHE A 18 12.98 -29.68 -6.77
CA PHE A 18 12.56 -29.80 -5.38
C PHE A 18 12.03 -28.48 -4.81
N ALA A 19 12.73 -27.37 -5.04
CA ALA A 19 12.35 -26.06 -4.53
C ALA A 19 10.99 -25.59 -5.11
N LEU A 20 10.76 -25.81 -6.40
CA LEU A 20 9.50 -25.47 -7.08
C LEU A 20 8.33 -26.29 -6.53
N ASN A 21 8.49 -27.62 -6.42
CA ASN A 21 7.46 -28.49 -5.85
C ASN A 21 7.14 -28.10 -4.40
N ARG A 22 8.16 -27.80 -3.60
CA ARG A 22 7.97 -27.37 -2.21
C ARG A 22 7.25 -26.03 -2.13
N LEU A 23 7.64 -25.06 -2.95
CA LEU A 23 7.02 -23.72 -2.97
C LEU A 23 5.56 -23.79 -3.42
N ALA A 24 5.25 -24.58 -4.45
CA ALA A 24 3.87 -24.79 -4.90
C ALA A 24 2.98 -25.29 -3.76
N GLY A 25 3.46 -26.27 -2.97
CA GLY A 25 2.74 -26.76 -1.80
C GLY A 25 2.60 -25.74 -0.66
N VAL A 26 3.55 -24.81 -0.51
CA VAL A 26 3.44 -23.71 0.46
C VAL A 26 2.38 -22.71 0.02
N VAL A 27 2.38 -22.30 -1.25
CA VAL A 27 1.42 -21.34 -1.81
C VAL A 27 -0.01 -21.92 -1.78
N ASP A 28 -0.18 -23.18 -2.17
CA ASP A 28 -1.48 -23.89 -2.16
C ASP A 28 -2.11 -23.95 -0.76
N LYS A 29 -1.29 -24.11 0.28
CA LYS A 29 -1.73 -24.27 1.68
C LYS A 29 -1.57 -23.01 2.52
N LEU A 30 -1.24 -21.87 1.90
CA LEU A 30 -0.98 -20.63 2.62
C LEU A 30 -2.27 -20.12 3.28
N VAL A 31 -2.24 -20.00 4.61
CA VAL A 31 -3.34 -19.42 5.37
C VAL A 31 -3.18 -17.90 5.40
N VAL A 32 -4.13 -17.18 4.82
CA VAL A 32 -4.17 -15.71 4.80
C VAL A 32 -5.12 -15.22 5.89
N TYR A 33 -4.73 -14.16 6.60
CA TYR A 33 -5.52 -13.53 7.67
C TYR A 33 -5.91 -12.09 7.28
N PRO A 34 -7.03 -11.88 6.57
CA PRO A 34 -7.43 -10.56 6.07
C PRO A 34 -7.58 -9.51 7.16
N GLU A 35 -8.11 -9.88 8.32
CA GLU A 35 -8.27 -8.97 9.46
C GLU A 35 -6.92 -8.44 9.97
N ARG A 36 -5.89 -9.30 10.02
CA ARG A 36 -4.54 -8.88 10.40
C ARG A 36 -3.90 -7.99 9.34
N MET A 37 -4.19 -8.22 8.06
CA MET A 37 -3.72 -7.35 6.98
C MET A 37 -4.32 -5.94 7.14
N MET A 38 -5.62 -5.85 7.43
CA MET A 38 -6.29 -4.57 7.66
C MET A 38 -5.74 -3.89 8.92
N ALA A 39 -5.62 -4.61 10.03
CA ALA A 39 -5.07 -4.07 11.27
C ALA A 39 -3.64 -3.52 11.09
N ASN A 40 -2.81 -4.17 10.27
CA ASN A 40 -1.46 -3.68 9.96
C ASN A 40 -1.48 -2.41 9.08
N LEU A 41 -2.43 -2.29 8.16
CA LEU A 41 -2.60 -1.06 7.36
C LEU A 41 -3.06 0.10 8.24
N ASP A 42 -3.97 -0.16 9.18
CA ASP A 42 -4.53 0.83 10.09
C ASP A 42 -3.59 1.17 11.27
N ALA A 43 -2.55 0.37 11.50
CA ALA A 43 -1.64 0.49 12.64
C ALA A 43 -0.96 1.87 12.74
N LEU A 44 -0.83 2.58 11.63
CA LEU A 44 -0.28 3.94 11.56
C LEU A 44 -1.37 5.01 11.45
N GLY A 45 -2.55 4.75 12.00
CA GLY A 45 -3.63 5.74 12.17
C GLY A 45 -4.08 6.40 10.86
N GLY A 46 -4.05 5.65 9.75
CA GLY A 46 -4.45 6.15 8.43
C GLY A 46 -3.38 6.93 7.64
N LEU A 47 -2.12 6.95 8.10
CA LEU A 47 -1.02 7.65 7.39
C LEU A 47 -0.76 7.17 5.96
N VAL A 48 -1.20 5.95 5.61
CA VAL A 48 -1.15 5.43 4.24
C VAL A 48 -1.89 6.34 3.24
N HIS A 49 -2.87 7.13 3.71
CA HIS A 49 -3.64 8.06 2.89
C HIS A 49 -2.99 9.44 2.70
N SER A 50 -1.84 9.70 3.32
CA SER A 50 -1.13 11.00 3.26
C SER A 50 -0.89 11.52 1.83
N GLN A 51 -0.56 10.65 0.89
CA GLN A 51 -0.40 11.04 -0.51
C GLN A 51 -1.72 11.54 -1.13
N ARG A 52 -2.86 10.89 -0.83
CA ARG A 52 -4.16 11.32 -1.37
C ARG A 52 -4.54 12.69 -0.86
N VAL A 53 -4.28 12.97 0.41
CA VAL A 53 -4.48 14.30 1.02
C VAL A 53 -3.60 15.35 0.37
N LEU A 54 -2.31 15.05 0.15
CA LEU A 54 -1.40 15.95 -0.54
C LEU A 54 -1.93 16.30 -1.95
N LEU A 55 -2.33 15.29 -2.72
CA LEU A 55 -2.84 15.49 -4.07
C LEU A 55 -4.15 16.30 -4.08
N ALA A 56 -5.08 16.00 -3.17
CA ALA A 56 -6.32 16.74 -3.04
C ALA A 56 -6.08 18.23 -2.73
N LEU A 57 -5.17 18.54 -1.81
CA LEU A 57 -4.78 19.93 -1.51
C LEU A 57 -4.21 20.64 -2.75
N THR A 58 -3.32 19.97 -3.49
CA THR A 58 -2.77 20.55 -4.73
C THR A 58 -3.83 20.78 -5.80
N GLN A 59 -4.81 19.89 -5.92
CA GLN A 59 -5.94 20.05 -6.84
C GLN A 59 -6.88 21.20 -6.45
N LYS A 60 -6.90 21.57 -5.16
CA LYS A 60 -7.60 22.76 -4.64
C LYS A 60 -6.77 24.04 -4.73
N GLY A 61 -5.62 24.01 -5.42
CA GLY A 61 -4.78 25.18 -5.69
C GLY A 61 -3.75 25.50 -4.60
N VAL A 62 -3.53 24.61 -3.63
CA VAL A 62 -2.43 24.74 -2.67
C VAL A 62 -1.10 24.42 -3.38
N SER A 63 -0.05 25.20 -3.12
CA SER A 63 1.28 24.89 -3.66
C SER A 63 1.73 23.51 -3.19
N ARG A 64 2.56 22.81 -3.97
CA ARG A 64 3.05 21.48 -3.59
C ARG A 64 3.86 21.52 -2.28
N GLU A 65 4.61 22.59 -2.06
CA GLU A 65 5.39 22.81 -0.84
C GLU A 65 4.47 23.00 0.37
N ASP A 66 3.44 23.85 0.25
CA ASP A 66 2.46 24.06 1.32
C ASP A 66 1.66 22.80 1.61
N ALA A 67 1.22 22.07 0.58
CA ALA A 67 0.52 20.81 0.75
C ALA A 67 1.37 19.78 1.50
N TYR A 68 2.68 19.71 1.20
CA TYR A 68 3.60 18.86 1.93
C TYR A 68 3.73 19.29 3.39
N ARG A 69 3.89 20.59 3.66
CA ARG A 69 3.96 21.15 5.02
C ARG A 69 2.70 20.82 5.83
N LEU A 70 1.51 21.01 5.25
CA LEU A 70 0.22 20.74 5.90
C LEU A 70 0.06 19.25 6.21
N VAL A 71 0.36 18.38 5.25
CA VAL A 71 0.30 16.93 5.45
C VAL A 71 1.31 16.48 6.50
N GLN A 72 2.56 16.95 6.43
CA GLN A 72 3.61 16.56 7.38
C GLN A 72 3.29 17.00 8.80
N ARG A 73 2.78 18.24 8.98
CA ARG A 73 2.39 18.76 10.30
C ARG A 73 1.33 17.88 10.97
N ASN A 74 0.34 17.40 10.21
CA ASN A 74 -0.72 16.53 10.73
C ASN A 74 -0.30 15.06 10.82
N ALA A 75 0.64 14.62 10.00
CA ALA A 75 1.12 13.23 10.02
C ALA A 75 2.06 12.94 11.18
N MET A 76 2.90 13.90 11.57
CA MET A 76 3.95 13.69 12.57
C MET A 76 3.41 13.33 13.98
N PRO A 77 2.32 13.93 14.47
CA PRO A 77 1.67 13.50 15.72
C PRO A 77 1.16 12.06 15.65
N VAL A 78 0.51 11.66 14.55
CA VAL A 78 0.03 10.28 14.36
C VAL A 78 1.18 9.28 14.40
N TRP A 79 2.32 9.64 13.81
CA TRP A 79 3.53 8.80 13.87
C TRP A 79 4.04 8.58 15.31
N ARG A 80 3.80 9.55 16.21
CA ARG A 80 4.09 9.43 17.65
C ARG A 80 2.97 8.75 18.45
N GLY A 81 1.91 8.29 17.79
CA GLY A 81 0.74 7.67 18.42
C GLY A 81 -0.28 8.66 18.97
N GLU A 82 -0.22 9.93 18.56
CA GLU A 82 -1.07 11.01 19.08
C GLU A 82 -2.37 11.15 18.24
N GLY A 83 -3.19 10.10 18.22
CA GLY A 83 -4.52 10.11 17.58
C GLY A 83 -4.55 9.57 16.14
N GLN A 84 -5.62 9.88 15.42
CA GLN A 84 -5.84 9.44 14.03
C GLN A 84 -5.58 10.56 13.04
N PHE A 85 -5.04 10.22 11.87
CA PHE A 85 -4.66 11.21 10.86
C PHE A 85 -5.87 12.01 10.35
N ILE A 86 -7.01 11.34 10.16
CA ILE A 86 -8.24 11.99 9.71
C ILE A 86 -8.74 13.05 10.69
N ASP A 87 -8.65 12.79 12.00
CA ASP A 87 -9.11 13.71 13.04
C ASP A 87 -8.22 14.95 13.10
N LEU A 88 -6.90 14.78 12.98
CA LEU A 88 -5.96 15.91 12.96
C LEU A 88 -6.16 16.80 11.72
N LEU A 89 -6.42 16.20 10.55
CA LEU A 89 -6.74 16.96 9.34
C LEU A 89 -8.02 17.77 9.48
N LYS A 90 -9.07 17.20 10.06
CA LYS A 90 -10.34 17.90 10.33
C LYS A 90 -10.20 18.99 11.40
N ALA A 91 -9.25 18.85 12.31
CA ALA A 91 -8.96 19.87 13.32
C ALA A 91 -8.07 21.01 12.79
N ASP A 92 -7.43 20.86 11.62
CA ASP A 92 -6.51 21.85 11.06
C ASP A 92 -7.26 22.90 10.22
N PRO A 93 -7.28 24.19 10.63
CA PRO A 93 -7.99 25.23 9.89
C PRO A 93 -7.44 25.51 8.49
N GLU A 94 -6.13 25.30 8.26
CA GLU A 94 -5.54 25.51 6.93
C GLU A 94 -5.95 24.40 5.96
N VAL A 95 -6.20 23.18 6.47
CA VAL A 95 -6.71 22.06 5.68
C VAL A 95 -8.21 22.22 5.43
N THR A 96 -8.99 22.49 6.47
CA THR A 96 -10.46 22.61 6.36
C THR A 96 -10.92 23.83 5.58
N ALA A 97 -10.08 24.87 5.47
CA ALA A 97 -10.31 25.98 4.54
C ALA A 97 -10.28 25.56 3.05
N ARG A 98 -9.74 24.38 2.72
CA ARG A 98 -9.58 23.87 1.34
C ARG A 98 -10.37 22.60 1.05
N LEU A 99 -10.57 21.77 2.07
CA LEU A 99 -11.25 20.49 1.98
C LEU A 99 -12.33 20.42 3.06
N SER A 100 -13.57 20.12 2.68
CA SER A 100 -14.63 19.83 3.63
C SER A 100 -14.42 18.48 4.33
N ASP A 101 -15.06 18.29 5.49
CA ASP A 101 -14.98 17.03 6.23
C ASP A 101 -15.36 15.81 5.39
N ALA A 102 -16.39 15.94 4.56
CA ALA A 102 -16.83 14.89 3.64
C ALA A 102 -15.79 14.59 2.55
N GLU A 103 -15.10 15.62 2.03
CA GLU A 103 -13.99 15.43 1.10
C GLU A 103 -12.83 14.73 1.79
N ILE A 104 -12.48 15.14 3.02
CA ILE A 104 -11.42 14.49 3.80
C ILE A 104 -11.76 13.02 4.04
N GLU A 105 -12.96 12.69 4.48
CA GLU A 105 -13.42 11.30 4.67
C GLU A 105 -13.29 10.46 3.40
N GLY A 106 -13.67 11.01 2.25
CA GLY A 106 -13.54 10.33 0.95
C GLY A 106 -12.08 10.01 0.55
N LEU A 107 -11.09 10.69 1.13
CA LEU A 107 -9.67 10.43 0.88
C LEU A 107 -9.14 9.21 1.67
N PHE A 108 -9.89 8.73 2.66
CA PHE A 108 -9.55 7.56 3.47
C PHE A 108 -10.21 6.26 2.97
N ASP A 109 -10.90 6.30 1.82
CA ASP A 109 -11.42 5.09 1.18
C ASP A 109 -10.30 4.26 0.51
N LEU A 110 -10.10 3.03 0.97
CA LEU A 110 -9.15 2.07 0.37
C LEU A 110 -9.57 1.64 -1.04
N GLY A 111 -10.86 1.69 -1.38
CA GLY A 111 -11.40 1.31 -2.69
C GLY A 111 -10.72 2.08 -3.83
N TYR A 112 -10.32 3.33 -3.59
CA TYR A 112 -9.54 4.13 -4.54
C TYR A 112 -8.23 3.44 -4.97
N HIS A 113 -7.52 2.80 -4.04
CA HIS A 113 -6.27 2.10 -4.33
C HIS A 113 -6.50 0.76 -5.05
N MET A 114 -7.71 0.20 -4.95
CA MET A 114 -8.09 -1.06 -5.57
C MET A 114 -8.76 -0.91 -6.95
N ALA A 115 -8.98 0.32 -7.41
CA ALA A 115 -9.73 0.61 -8.64
C ALA A 115 -9.19 -0.06 -9.91
N GLN A 116 -7.90 -0.46 -9.94
CA GLN A 116 -7.27 -1.11 -11.09
C GLN A 116 -7.01 -2.61 -10.91
N VAL A 117 -7.46 -3.23 -9.79
CA VAL A 117 -7.25 -4.66 -9.53
C VAL A 117 -7.83 -5.51 -10.67
N ASP A 118 -9.09 -5.32 -11.04
CA ASP A 118 -9.73 -6.09 -12.12
C ASP A 118 -9.08 -5.88 -13.49
N THR A 119 -8.56 -4.67 -13.75
CA THR A 119 -7.80 -4.38 -14.97
C THR A 119 -6.52 -5.21 -15.01
N ILE A 120 -5.80 -5.31 -13.90
CA ILE A 120 -4.57 -6.10 -13.80
C ILE A 120 -4.88 -7.60 -13.92
N PHE A 121 -5.90 -8.10 -13.21
CA PHE A 121 -6.33 -9.49 -13.29
C PHE A 121 -6.73 -9.89 -14.71
N ARG A 122 -7.46 -9.03 -15.44
CA ARG A 122 -7.78 -9.28 -16.85
C ARG A 122 -6.54 -9.35 -17.76
N ARG A 123 -5.50 -8.56 -17.49
CA ARG A 123 -4.25 -8.63 -18.28
C ARG A 123 -3.48 -9.92 -18.05
N VAL A 124 -3.50 -10.45 -16.82
CA VAL A 124 -2.76 -11.66 -16.43
C VAL A 124 -3.52 -12.94 -16.78
N PHE A 125 -4.83 -12.98 -16.56
CA PHE A 125 -5.66 -14.19 -16.65
C PHE A 125 -6.76 -14.13 -17.72
N GLY A 126 -7.04 -12.96 -18.30
CA GLY A 126 -8.20 -12.75 -19.18
C GLY A 126 -8.05 -13.24 -20.62
N ARG A 127 -6.91 -13.84 -20.99
CA ARG A 127 -6.70 -14.53 -22.27
C ARG A 127 -5.75 -15.72 -22.07
N ALA A 128 -6.26 -16.92 -22.36
CA ALA A 128 -5.51 -17.99 -23.02
C ALA A 128 -6.00 -18.05 -24.46
#